data_AF-A0A382G1F6-F1
#
_entry.id   AF-A0A382G1F6-F1
#
_cell.length_a   1.000
_cell.length_b   1.000
_cell.length_c   1.000
_cell.angle_alpha   90.00
_cell.angle_beta   90.00
_cell.angle_gamma   90.00
#
_symmetry.space_group_name_H-M   'P 1'
#
loop_
_entity.id
_entity.type
_entity.pdbx_description
1 polymer ?
#
loop_
_entity_poly.entity_id
_entity_poly.type
_entity_poly.pdbx_seq_one_letter_code
_entity_poly.pdbx_strand_id
1 'polypeptide(L)'
;MNRAKPAKYPTRLYNIGIRITGKEKNRILKAAKKEGISLSSYIKYCIYTEMKRKEGIPELPKSQYALPTLQEQVRAYLTGDRLAQPCGEVECALTAEGGLEKSVVEVGELRFCASCNIRVG
;
A
#
# COMPACT_ATOMS: atom_id res chain seq x y z
N MET A 1 19.09 -24.21 12.17
CA MET A 1 18.35 -23.24 11.32
C MET A 1 19.33 -22.63 10.33
N ASN A 2 19.18 -22.87 9.03
CA ASN A 2 19.95 -22.12 8.03
C ASN A 2 19.56 -20.65 8.16
N ARG A 3 20.50 -19.78 8.54
CA ARG A 3 20.28 -18.34 8.59
C ARG A 3 20.12 -17.85 7.16
N ALA A 4 18.97 -17.24 6.84
CA ALA A 4 18.79 -16.57 5.58
C ALA A 4 19.88 -15.51 5.42
N LYS A 5 20.52 -15.45 4.25
CA LYS A 5 21.53 -14.43 3.94
C LYS A 5 20.83 -13.22 3.30
N PRO A 6 21.30 -11.99 3.58
CA PRO A 6 20.78 -10.80 2.92
C PRO A 6 21.01 -10.87 1.40
N ALA A 7 20.17 -10.17 0.65
CA ALA A 7 20.33 -10.02 -0.79
C ALA A 7 21.66 -9.30 -1.11
N LYS A 8 22.40 -9.82 -2.10
CA LYS A 8 23.65 -9.19 -2.55
C LYS A 8 23.40 -7.90 -3.35
N TYR A 9 22.28 -7.81 -4.07
CA TYR A 9 21.95 -6.70 -4.96
C TYR A 9 20.54 -6.16 -4.65
N PRO A 10 20.40 -5.04 -3.92
CA PRO A 10 19.10 -4.58 -3.40
C PRO A 10 18.03 -4.33 -4.46
N THR A 11 18.42 -3.96 -5.68
CA THR A 11 17.50 -3.58 -6.77
C THR A 11 17.07 -4.74 -7.66
N ARG A 12 17.62 -5.95 -7.46
CA ARG A 12 17.26 -7.12 -8.27
C ARG A 12 16.10 -7.88 -7.66
N LEU A 13 15.36 -8.60 -8.50
CA LEU A 13 14.31 -9.50 -8.06
C LEU A 13 14.89 -10.78 -7.45
N TYR A 14 14.34 -11.18 -6.30
CA TYR A 14 14.68 -12.42 -5.62
C TYR A 14 13.41 -13.24 -5.37
N ASN A 15 13.54 -14.56 -5.46
CA ASN A 15 12.46 -15.49 -5.17
C ASN A 15 12.50 -15.91 -3.70
N ILE A 16 11.35 -15.83 -3.02
CA ILE A 16 11.16 -16.40 -1.68
C ILE A 16 10.36 -17.70 -1.85
N GLY A 17 11.04 -18.84 -1.73
CA GLY A 17 10.42 -20.16 -1.82
C GLY A 17 9.99 -20.66 -0.43
N ILE A 18 8.69 -20.81 -0.21
CA ILE A 18 8.14 -21.33 1.05
C ILE A 18 7.28 -22.56 0.74
N ARG A 19 7.53 -23.66 1.46
CA ARG A 19 6.66 -24.83 1.42
C ARG A 19 5.57 -24.67 2.47
N ILE A 20 4.33 -24.74 2.03
CA ILE A 20 3.13 -24.67 2.87
C ILE A 20 2.21 -25.84 2.53
N THR A 21 1.30 -26.17 3.45
CA THR A 21 0.27 -27.17 3.19
C THR A 21 -0.75 -26.66 2.17
N GLY A 22 -1.44 -27.58 1.49
CA GLY A 22 -2.53 -27.22 0.57
C GLY A 22 -3.68 -26.48 1.28
N LYS A 23 -3.95 -26.82 2.54
CA LYS A 23 -4.96 -26.14 3.37
C LYS A 23 -4.62 -24.67 3.59
N GLU A 24 -3.36 -24.37 3.91
CA GLU A 24 -2.88 -22.99 4.07
C GLU A 24 -2.95 -22.24 2.75
N LYS A 25 -2.44 -22.83 1.65
CA LYS A 25 -2.52 -22.21 0.32
C LYS A 25 -3.95 -21.80 -0.04
N ASN A 26 -4.91 -22.68 0.21
CA ASN A 26 -6.33 -22.40 -0.06
C ASN A 26 -6.91 -21.29 0.83
N ARG A 27 -6.49 -21.21 2.10
CA ARG A 27 -6.90 -20.10 3.00
C ARG A 27 -6.35 -18.77 2.49
N ILE A 28 -5.07 -18.72 2.13
CA ILE A 28 -4.44 -17.49 1.60
C ILE A 28 -5.12 -17.09 0.28
N LEU A 29 -5.41 -18.04 -0.60
CA LEU A 29 -6.08 -17.77 -1.87
C LEU A 29 -7.51 -17.22 -1.69
N LYS A 30 -8.26 -17.74 -0.71
CA LYS A 30 -9.57 -17.19 -0.35
C LYS A 30 -9.47 -15.75 0.18
N ALA A 31 -8.45 -15.46 0.98
CA ALA A 31 -8.23 -14.11 1.50
C ALA A 31 -7.80 -13.13 0.40
N ALA A 32 -6.87 -13.53 -0.48
CA ALA A 32 -6.46 -12.76 -1.64
C ALA A 32 -7.65 -12.41 -2.56
N LYS A 33 -8.55 -13.37 -2.80
CA LYS A 33 -9.79 -13.13 -3.57
C LYS A 33 -10.72 -12.11 -2.93
N LYS A 34 -10.82 -12.07 -1.60
CA LYS A 34 -11.65 -11.07 -0.89
C LYS A 34 -11.10 -9.65 -1.05
N GLU A 35 -9.78 -9.52 -1.12
CA GLU A 35 -9.09 -8.24 -1.32
C GLU A 35 -8.97 -7.83 -2.79
N GLY A 36 -9.38 -8.69 -3.73
CA GLY A 36 -9.36 -8.44 -5.17
C GLY A 36 -7.97 -8.46 -5.81
N ILE A 37 -6.99 -9.13 -5.19
CA ILE A 37 -5.58 -9.15 -5.64
C ILE A 37 -5.03 -10.55 -5.84
N SER A 38 -3.92 -10.65 -6.58
CA SER A 38 -3.22 -11.94 -6.77
C SER A 38 -2.65 -12.49 -5.45
N LEU A 39 -2.45 -13.81 -5.39
CA LEU A 39 -1.87 -14.50 -4.23
C LEU A 39 -0.50 -13.91 -3.84
N SER A 40 0.34 -13.64 -4.83
CA SER A 40 1.68 -13.07 -4.64
C SER A 40 1.60 -11.65 -4.08
N SER A 41 0.70 -10.83 -4.60
CA SER A 41 0.46 -9.47 -4.09
C SER A 41 -0.10 -9.48 -2.68
N TYR A 42 -1.01 -10.42 -2.37
CA TYR A 42 -1.54 -10.59 -1.01
C TYR A 42 -0.46 -11.00 -0.01
N ILE A 43 0.45 -11.90 -0.38
CA ILE A 43 1.57 -12.29 0.50
C ILE A 43 2.51 -11.11 0.75
N LYS A 44 2.85 -10.34 -0.30
CA LYS A 44 3.66 -9.12 -0.15
C LYS A 44 3.00 -8.10 0.78
N TYR A 45 1.69 -7.90 0.61
CA TYR A 45 0.88 -7.03 1.45
C TYR A 45 0.94 -7.46 2.92
N CYS A 46 0.67 -8.73 3.23
CA CYS A 46 0.70 -9.23 4.60
C CYS A 46 2.09 -9.07 5.26
N ILE A 47 3.17 -9.33 4.53
CA ILE A 47 4.54 -9.14 5.05
C ILE A 47 4.78 -7.66 5.35
N TYR A 48 4.41 -6.78 4.44
CA TYR A 48 4.57 -5.34 4.60
C TYR A 48 3.79 -4.79 5.80
N THR A 49 2.52 -5.19 5.96
CA THR A 49 1.68 -4.78 7.09
C THR A 49 2.25 -5.27 8.42
N GLU A 50 2.73 -6.51 8.48
CA GLU A 50 3.32 -7.06 9.71
C GLU A 50 4.65 -6.39 10.07
N MET A 51 5.48 -6.03 9.08
CA MET A 51 6.69 -5.23 9.32
C MET A 51 6.36 -3.87 9.92
N LYS A 52 5.38 -3.16 9.36
CA LYS A 52 4.93 -1.86 9.87
C LYS A 52 4.33 -1.93 11.27
N ARG A 53 3.53 -2.97 11.53
CA ARG A 53 2.96 -3.21 12.85
C ARG A 53 4.04 -3.36 13.92
N LYS A 54 5.15 -4.04 13.60
CA LYS A 54 6.31 -4.18 14.51
C LYS A 54 7.08 -2.89 14.72
N GLU A 55 7.07 -1.99 13.73
CA GLU A 55 7.63 -0.64 13.83
C GLU A 55 6.70 0.33 14.59
N GLY A 56 5.57 -0.14 15.10
CA GLY A 56 4.60 0.67 15.87
C GLY A 56 3.64 1.49 15.01
N ILE A 57 3.63 1.27 13.69
CA ILE A 57 2.69 1.92 12.78
C ILE A 57 1.38 1.10 12.80
N PRO A 58 0.26 1.68 13.25
CA PRO A 58 -1.00 0.95 13.42
C PRO A 58 -1.58 0.44 12.08
N GLU A 59 -2.48 -0.54 12.18
CA GLU A 59 -3.18 -1.12 11.02
C GLU A 59 -3.93 -0.05 10.24
N LEU A 60 -3.87 -0.20 8.91
CA LEU A 60 -4.27 0.80 7.95
C LEU A 60 -5.80 0.92 7.94
N PRO A 61 -6.38 2.10 8.25
CA PRO A 61 -7.79 2.29 8.03
C PRO A 61 -8.08 2.16 6.53
N LYS A 62 -9.26 1.62 6.19
CA LYS A 62 -9.77 1.70 4.82
C LYS A 62 -9.84 3.18 4.44
N SER A 63 -9.49 3.50 3.19
CA SER A 63 -9.61 4.87 2.70
C SER A 63 -11.04 5.35 2.91
N GLN A 64 -11.20 6.52 3.52
CA GLN A 64 -12.51 7.14 3.67
C GLN A 64 -12.96 7.76 2.35
N TYR A 65 -12.00 8.21 1.53
CA TYR A 65 -12.23 8.87 0.26
C TYR A 65 -11.34 8.26 -0.84
N ALA A 66 -11.83 8.31 -2.08
CA ALA A 66 -11.03 7.96 -3.25
C ALA A 66 -9.92 8.99 -3.48
N LEU A 67 -8.92 8.62 -4.29
CA LEU A 67 -7.93 9.59 -4.74
C LEU A 67 -8.58 10.67 -5.60
N PRO A 68 -8.36 11.97 -5.29
CA PRO A 68 -8.85 13.04 -6.15
C PRO A 68 -8.17 12.97 -7.51
N THR A 69 -8.99 13.00 -8.56
CA THR A 69 -8.56 13.02 -9.96
C THR A 69 -7.87 14.34 -10.32
N LEU A 70 -7.08 14.35 -11.39
CA LEU A 70 -6.38 15.54 -11.87
C LEU A 70 -7.37 16.68 -12.22
N GLN A 71 -8.55 16.32 -12.72
CA GLN A 71 -9.64 17.26 -13.02
C GLN A 71 -10.21 17.91 -11.75
N GLU A 72 -10.42 17.12 -10.68
CA GLU A 72 -10.86 17.63 -9.39
C GLU A 72 -9.80 18.54 -8.78
N GLN A 73 -8.52 18.18 -8.87
CA GLN A 73 -7.42 19.02 -8.39
C GLN A 73 -7.36 20.37 -9.10
N VAL A 74 -7.50 20.39 -10.43
CA VAL A 74 -7.55 21.63 -11.22
C VAL A 74 -8.77 22.47 -10.84
N ARG A 75 -9.95 21.85 -10.69
CA ARG A 75 -11.17 22.55 -10.29
C ARG A 75 -11.00 23.20 -8.91
N ALA A 76 -10.49 22.45 -7.93
CA ALA A 76 -10.27 22.94 -6.58
C ALA A 76 -9.26 24.09 -6.54
N TYR A 77 -8.19 24.01 -7.34
CA TYR A 77 -7.24 25.11 -7.51
C TYR A 77 -7.90 26.39 -8.04
N LEU A 78 -8.79 26.26 -9.04
CA LEU A 78 -9.49 27.39 -9.64
C LEU A 78 -10.58 27.98 -8.73
N THR A 79 -11.25 27.16 -7.92
CA THR A 79 -12.31 27.62 -7.01
C THR A 79 -11.77 28.06 -5.64
N GLY A 80 -10.51 27.78 -5.34
CA GLY A 80 -9.93 27.99 -4.01
C GLY A 80 -10.39 26.94 -2.98
N ASP A 81 -11.10 25.90 -3.42
CA ASP A 81 -11.51 24.78 -2.57
C ASP A 81 -10.31 23.87 -2.28
N ARG A 82 -10.41 23.13 -1.17
CA ARG A 82 -9.40 22.13 -0.80
C ARG A 82 -10.02 20.74 -0.80
N LEU A 83 -9.35 19.80 -1.46
CA LEU A 83 -9.83 18.42 -1.59
C LEU A 83 -9.40 17.56 -0.41
N ALA A 84 -10.36 16.88 0.20
CA ALA A 84 -10.09 15.83 1.17
C ALA A 84 -9.26 14.72 0.52
N GLN A 85 -8.18 14.35 1.19
CA GLN A 85 -7.31 13.25 0.77
C GLN A 85 -7.90 11.90 1.20
N PRO A 86 -7.34 10.75 0.77
CA PRO A 86 -7.83 9.43 1.17
C PRO A 86 -7.85 9.20 2.69
N CYS A 87 -7.06 9.97 3.44
CA CYS A 87 -7.04 10.05 4.90
C CYS A 87 -8.14 10.89 5.54
N GLY A 88 -8.96 11.58 4.74
CA GLY A 88 -9.97 12.53 5.22
C GLY A 88 -9.41 13.93 5.53
N GLU A 89 -8.08 14.07 5.57
CA GLU A 89 -7.43 15.35 5.84
C GLU A 89 -7.38 16.24 4.60
N VAL A 90 -7.61 17.53 4.83
CA VAL A 90 -7.59 18.58 3.81
C VAL A 90 -6.20 19.23 3.71
N GLU A 91 -5.45 19.24 4.83
CA GLU A 91 -4.05 19.67 4.91
C GLU A 91 -3.15 18.45 5.13
N CYS A 92 -2.94 17.66 4.08
CA CYS A 92 -2.00 16.54 4.13
C CYS A 92 -0.64 16.98 3.58
N ALA A 93 0.48 16.47 4.10
CA ALA A 93 1.82 16.77 3.55
C ALA A 93 1.94 16.51 2.03
N LEU A 94 1.04 15.69 1.48
CA LEU A 94 0.83 15.45 0.05
C LEU A 94 0.50 16.70 -0.78
N THR A 95 -0.15 17.71 -0.18
CA THR A 95 -0.55 18.95 -0.86
C THR A 95 0.57 20.00 -0.90
N ALA A 96 1.65 19.83 -0.12
CA ALA A 96 2.71 20.83 0.02
C ALA A 96 3.87 20.66 -0.98
N GLU A 97 4.18 19.43 -1.44
CA GLU A 97 5.44 19.13 -2.15
C GLU A 97 5.29 18.54 -3.56
N GLY A 98 4.14 18.70 -4.21
CA GLY A 98 4.01 18.43 -5.65
C GLY A 98 3.47 17.05 -6.01
N GLY A 99 2.26 16.77 -5.53
CA GLY A 99 1.38 15.79 -6.14
C GLY A 99 1.52 14.38 -5.56
N LEU A 100 0.37 13.72 -5.48
CA LEU A 100 0.16 12.48 -4.76
C LEU A 100 0.98 11.29 -5.32
N GLU A 101 1.35 11.33 -6.61
CA GLU A 101 2.13 10.28 -7.29
C GLU A 101 3.53 10.07 -6.68
N LYS A 102 4.18 11.11 -6.14
CA LYS A 102 5.57 11.00 -5.61
C LYS A 102 5.65 10.32 -4.25
N SER A 103 4.53 10.12 -3.60
CA SER A 103 4.40 9.58 -2.25
C SER A 103 3.62 8.28 -2.22
N VAL A 104 3.51 7.56 -3.34
CA VAL A 104 2.85 6.25 -3.36
C VAL A 104 3.89 5.15 -3.21
N VAL A 105 3.74 4.30 -2.19
CA VAL A 105 4.46 3.05 -2.05
C VAL A 105 3.67 1.94 -2.71
N GLU A 106 4.25 1.30 -3.72
CA GLU A 106 3.66 0.13 -4.36
C GLU A 106 4.10 -1.16 -3.64
N VAL A 107 3.13 -1.98 -3.25
CA VAL A 107 3.35 -3.29 -2.63
C VAL A 107 2.57 -4.35 -3.42
N GLY A 108 3.23 -4.95 -4.41
CA GLY A 108 2.57 -5.83 -5.36
C GLY A 108 1.65 -5.03 -6.30
N GLU A 109 0.38 -5.42 -6.40
CA GLU A 109 -0.66 -4.69 -7.14
C GLU A 109 -1.30 -3.55 -6.32
N LEU A 110 -0.94 -3.41 -5.04
CA LEU A 110 -1.54 -2.42 -4.16
C LEU A 110 -0.70 -1.15 -4.10
N ARG A 111 -1.40 -0.02 -3.98
CA ARG A 111 -0.81 1.31 -3.85
C ARG A 111 -1.15 1.90 -2.49
N PHE A 112 -0.16 2.45 -1.80
CA PHE A 112 -0.32 3.06 -0.47
C PHE A 112 0.25 4.47 -0.43
N CYS A 113 -0.43 5.37 0.25
CA CYS A 113 0.08 6.68 0.63
C CYS A 113 1.29 6.54 1.58
N ALA A 114 2.43 7.19 1.33
CA ALA A 114 3.64 7.07 2.14
C ALA A 114 3.52 7.75 3.52
N SER A 115 2.71 8.81 3.61
CA SER A 115 2.47 9.55 4.85
C SER A 115 1.39 8.89 5.71
N CYS A 116 0.25 8.61 5.10
CA CYS A 116 -0.94 8.12 5.77
C CYS A 116 -1.11 6.60 5.74
N ASN A 117 -0.31 5.89 4.92
CA ASN A 117 -0.35 4.45 4.71
C ASN A 117 -1.71 3.88 4.28
N ILE A 118 -2.64 4.74 3.88
CA ILE A 118 -3.94 4.33 3.37
C ILE A 118 -3.80 3.76 1.97
N ARG A 119 -4.58 2.72 1.69
CA ARG A 119 -4.68 2.12 0.36
C ARG A 119 -5.32 3.11 -0.60
N VAL A 120 -4.63 3.39 -1.69
CA VAL A 120 -4.99 4.38 -2.71
C VAL A 120 -5.12 3.68 -4.08
N GLY A 121 -6.05 2.71 -4.15
CA GLY A 121 -6.27 1.85 -5.32
C GLY A 121 -6.97 0.55 -5.00
#